data_AF-A0A3D3WXM6-F1
#
_entry.id   AF-A0A3D3WXM6-F1
#
_cell.length_a   1.000
_cell.length_b   1.000
_cell.length_c   1.000
_cell.angle_alpha   90.00
_cell.angle_beta   90.00
_cell.angle_gamma   90.00
#
_symmetry.space_group_name_H-M   'P 1'
#
loop_
_entity.id
_entity.type
_entity.pdbx_description
1 polymer ?
#
loop_
_entity_poly.entity_id
_entity_poly.type
_entity_poly.pdbx_seq_one_letter_code
_entity_poly.pdbx_strand_id
1 'polypeptide(L)'
;MALSAEWRADGKVETVLVIDGDDNTVRKALAASPSILSQFLTDMGDLHTWQDGQTVAEDKRSPESWGRLVLSRAETGEVIDMDPEKFWDCIYVWFRSRGVDYTTPGQ
;
A
#
# COMPACT_ATOMS: atom_id res chain seq x y z
N MET A 1 15.88 11.45 7.12
CA MET A 1 15.38 10.44 6.18
C MET A 1 13.89 10.63 6.14
N ALA A 2 13.37 11.24 5.09
CA ALA A 2 11.93 11.39 4.93
C ALA A 2 11.40 10.09 4.31
N LEU A 3 10.46 9.43 4.97
CA LEU A 3 9.81 8.25 4.39
C LEU A 3 8.55 8.66 3.63
N SER A 4 8.17 7.83 2.68
CA SER A 4 6.85 7.86 2.07
C SER A 4 6.30 6.46 1.97
N ALA A 5 4.98 6.37 1.82
CA ALA A 5 4.31 5.11 1.58
C ALA A 5 3.53 5.17 0.27
N GLU A 6 3.69 4.13 -0.54
CA GLU A 6 3.02 4.02 -1.84
C GLU A 6 2.23 2.74 -1.93
N TRP A 7 0.94 2.86 -2.22
CA TRP A 7 0.14 1.73 -2.65
C TRP A 7 0.31 1.53 -4.15
N ARG A 8 0.81 0.35 -4.53
CA ARG A 8 0.97 -0.07 -5.92
C ARG A 8 0.22 -1.36 -6.20
N ALA A 9 -0.29 -1.42 -7.43
CA ALA A 9 -1.04 -2.57 -7.92
C ALA A 9 -0.54 -2.98 -9.30
N ASP A 10 -0.15 -4.25 -9.42
CA ASP A 10 0.24 -4.91 -10.68
C ASP A 10 -0.91 -5.73 -11.31
N GLY A 11 -2.10 -5.71 -10.68
CA GLY A 11 -3.30 -6.44 -11.10
C GLY A 11 -3.44 -7.85 -10.51
N LYS A 12 -2.46 -8.33 -9.74
CA LYS A 12 -2.51 -9.63 -9.04
C LYS A 12 -2.21 -9.51 -7.55
N VAL A 13 -1.24 -8.68 -7.18
CA VAL A 13 -0.81 -8.46 -5.80
C VAL A 13 -0.78 -6.97 -5.52
N GLU A 14 -1.64 -6.55 -4.61
CA GLU A 14 -1.65 -5.20 -4.07
C GLU A 14 -0.61 -5.10 -2.96
N THR A 15 0.30 -4.14 -3.10
CA THR A 15 1.44 -3.98 -2.20
C THR A 15 1.52 -2.53 -1.73
N VAL A 16 1.70 -2.34 -0.43
CA VAL A 16 2.08 -1.05 0.15
C VAL A 16 3.59 -1.05 0.35
N LEU A 17 4.25 -0.08 -0.26
CA LEU A 17 5.70 0.10 -0.22
C LEU A 17 6.03 1.19 0.79
N VAL A 18 7.12 1.00 1.52
CA VAL A 18 7.77 2.08 2.26
C VAL A 18 9.00 2.49 1.46
N ILE A 19 9.07 3.75 1.10
CA ILE A 19 10.09 4.31 0.20
C ILE A 19 10.92 5.32 0.98
N ASP A 20 12.22 5.30 0.74
CA ASP A 20 13.13 6.34 1.19
C ASP A 20 13.04 7.51 0.20
N GLY A 21 12.58 8.66 0.68
CA GLY A 21 12.37 9.84 -0.15
C GLY A 21 13.68 10.49 -0.62
N ASP A 22 14.82 10.18 0.01
CA ASP A 22 16.11 10.78 -0.35
C ASP A 22 16.69 10.17 -1.64
N ASP A 23 16.44 8.87 -1.89
CA ASP A 23 16.95 8.14 -3.07
C ASP A 23 15.88 7.42 -3.90
N ASN A 24 14.60 7.57 -3.53
CA ASN A 24 13.45 6.94 -4.15
C ASN A 24 13.57 5.41 -4.22
N THR A 25 14.14 4.79 -3.19
CA THR A 25 14.29 3.34 -3.11
C THR A 25 13.25 2.69 -2.21
N VAL A 26 12.72 1.55 -2.65
CA VAL A 26 11.82 0.72 -1.86
C VAL A 26 12.63 0.08 -0.73
N ARG A 27 12.33 0.50 0.50
CA ARG A 27 12.91 -0.04 1.73
C ARG A 27 12.20 -1.32 2.14
N LYS A 28 10.88 -1.34 1.98
CA LYS A 28 10.02 -2.45 2.40
C LYS A 28 8.84 -2.62 1.47
N ALA A 29 8.40 -3.86 1.33
CA ALA A 29 7.16 -4.22 0.65
C ALA A 29 6.25 -5.00 1.59
N LEU A 30 5.03 -4.51 1.78
CA LEU A 30 4.01 -5.10 2.63
C LEU A 30 2.84 -5.51 1.76
N ALA A 31 2.35 -6.73 1.93
CA ALA A 31 1.07 -7.11 1.33
C ALA A 31 -0.02 -6.15 1.84
N ALA A 32 -0.90 -5.69 0.95
CA ALA A 32 -2.03 -4.83 1.31
C ALA A 32 -3.10 -5.61 2.09
N SER A 33 -2.75 -6.14 3.26
CA SER A 33 -3.65 -6.80 4.21
C SER A 33 -4.62 -5.77 4.83
N PRO A 34 -5.71 -6.19 5.51
CA PRO A 34 -6.64 -5.24 6.11
C PRO A 34 -6.05 -4.30 7.14
N SER A 35 -5.15 -4.79 7.98
CA SER A 35 -4.46 -3.96 8.96
C SER A 35 -3.56 -2.92 8.27
N ILE A 36 -2.75 -3.35 7.31
CA ILE A 36 -1.82 -2.47 6.59
C ILE A 36 -2.59 -1.43 5.76
N LEU A 37 -3.62 -1.84 5.02
CA LEU A 37 -4.39 -0.90 4.21
C LEU A 37 -5.21 0.06 5.08
N SER A 38 -5.81 -0.41 6.19
CA SER A 38 -6.51 0.48 7.13
C SER A 38 -5.55 1.50 7.74
N GLN A 39 -4.36 1.08 8.17
CA GLN A 39 -3.34 1.96 8.69
C GLN A 39 -2.87 2.95 7.60
N PHE A 40 -2.62 2.45 6.38
CA PHE A 40 -2.19 3.25 5.24
C PHE A 40 -3.20 4.32 4.83
N LEU A 41 -4.51 4.06 4.94
CA LEU A 41 -5.56 4.99 4.49
C LEU A 41 -6.03 5.96 5.57
N THR A 42 -5.68 5.73 6.84
CA THR A 42 -6.11 6.56 7.97
C THR A 42 -4.95 7.41 8.46
N ASP A 43 -4.26 6.96 9.49
CA ASP A 43 -3.28 7.74 10.25
C ASP A 43 -1.83 7.44 9.84
N MET A 44 -1.57 6.33 9.16
CA MET A 44 -0.24 5.76 8.85
C MET A 44 0.61 5.40 10.09
N GLY A 45 0.52 6.19 11.17
CA GLY A 45 1.41 6.10 12.31
C GLY A 45 2.86 6.32 11.88
N ASP A 46 3.79 5.83 12.69
CA ASP A 46 5.22 5.90 12.38
C ASP A 46 5.61 4.82 11.35
N LEU A 47 6.00 5.22 10.13
CA LEU A 47 6.44 4.31 9.06
C LEU A 47 7.69 3.48 9.43
N HIS A 48 8.50 3.94 10.39
CA HIS A 48 9.63 3.15 10.89
C HIS A 48 9.16 1.89 11.64
N THR A 49 7.97 1.92 12.24
CA THR A 49 7.37 0.79 12.98
C THR A 49 6.77 -0.29 12.08
N TRP A 50 6.62 -0.02 10.78
CA TRP A 50 6.09 -0.96 9.80
C TRP A 50 7.16 -2.02 9.47
N GLN A 51 7.58 -2.82 10.45
CA GLN A 51 8.74 -3.73 10.36
C GLN A 51 8.42 -5.09 9.76
N ASP A 52 7.15 -5.49 9.66
CA ASP A 52 6.73 -6.79 9.12
C ASP A 52 6.77 -6.90 7.57
N GLY A 53 7.59 -6.07 6.92
CA GLY A 53 7.74 -6.04 5.47
C GLY A 53 8.71 -7.12 4.98
N GLN A 54 8.45 -7.66 3.79
CA GLN A 54 9.34 -8.63 3.17
C GLN A 54 10.63 -7.95 2.70
N THR A 55 11.77 -8.64 2.80
CA THR A 55 13.05 -8.15 2.28
C THR A 55 12.94 -7.90 0.77
N VAL A 56 13.27 -6.69 0.35
CA VAL A 56 13.16 -6.24 -1.04
C VAL A 56 14.39 -6.72 -1.82
N ALA A 57 14.17 -7.54 -2.85
CA ALA A 57 15.21 -7.96 -3.77
C ALA A 57 15.77 -6.78 -4.57
N GLU A 58 16.99 -6.90 -5.08
CA GLU A 58 17.69 -5.80 -5.76
C GLU A 58 16.94 -5.29 -7.01
N ASP A 59 16.32 -6.20 -7.77
CA ASP A 59 15.47 -5.90 -8.92
C ASP A 59 14.12 -5.25 -8.55
N LYS A 60 13.79 -5.20 -7.25
CA LYS A 60 12.54 -4.65 -6.71
C LYS A 60 12.75 -3.39 -5.88
N ARG A 61 13.96 -2.81 -5.88
CA ARG A 61 14.26 -1.54 -5.19
C ARG A 61 13.62 -0.32 -5.87
N SER A 62 13.25 -0.42 -7.15
CA SER A 62 12.49 0.64 -7.81
C SER A 62 10.99 0.48 -7.55
N PRO A 63 10.29 1.54 -7.09
CA PRO A 63 8.84 1.50 -6.88
C PRO A 63 8.06 1.10 -8.13
N GLU A 64 8.52 1.50 -9.31
CA GLU A 64 7.87 1.18 -10.60
C GLU A 64 7.79 -0.32 -10.89
N SER A 65 8.70 -1.10 -10.31
CA SER A 65 8.73 -2.55 -10.47
C SER A 65 7.59 -3.29 -9.74
N TRP A 66 6.79 -2.58 -8.96
CA TRP A 66 5.64 -3.09 -8.20
C TRP A 66 4.28 -2.74 -8.84
N GLY A 67 4.29 -2.26 -10.08
CA GLY A 67 3.08 -1.91 -10.82
C GLY A 67 2.75 -0.41 -10.73
N ARG A 68 1.53 -0.05 -11.18
CA ARG A 68 1.17 1.37 -11.25
C ARG A 68 0.80 1.90 -9.87
N LEU A 69 1.21 3.15 -9.63
CA LEU A 69 0.83 3.91 -8.45
C LEU A 69 -0.69 4.00 -8.33
N VAL A 70 -1.19 3.82 -7.13
CA VAL A 70 -2.60 4.00 -6.77
C VAL A 70 -2.73 5.24 -5.89
N LEU A 71 -1.91 5.29 -4.83
CA LEU A 71 -1.88 6.39 -3.86
C LEU A 71 -0.47 6.48 -3.27
N SER A 72 0.08 7.68 -3.20
CA SER A 72 1.33 8.02 -2.50
C SER A 72 1.03 8.97 -1.35
N ARG A 73 1.61 8.69 -0.18
CA ARG A 73 1.48 9.53 1.02
C ARG A 73 2.86 9.82 1.62
N ALA A 74 3.03 11.03 2.10
CA ALA A 74 4.18 11.41 2.93
C ALA A 74 4.10 10.71 4.29
N GLU A 75 5.22 10.61 4.99
CA GLU A 75 5.27 10.16 6.40
C GLU A 75 4.35 10.98 7.33
N THR A 76 4.11 12.25 7.01
CA THR A 76 3.16 13.12 7.73
C THR A 76 1.69 12.75 7.50
N GLY A 77 1.41 11.80 6.60
CA GLY A 77 0.06 11.40 6.19
C GLY A 77 -0.51 12.24 5.04
N GLU A 78 0.18 13.27 4.57
CA GLU A 78 -0.32 14.08 3.45
C GLU A 78 -0.33 13.24 2.15
N VAL A 79 -1.39 13.37 1.36
CA VAL A 79 -1.46 12.71 0.04
C VAL A 79 -0.58 13.48 -0.93
N ILE A 80 0.42 12.82 -1.50
CA ILE A 80 1.36 13.41 -2.45
C ILE A 80 0.81 13.28 -3.87
N ASP A 81 0.36 12.08 -4.23
CA ASP A 81 -0.14 11.75 -5.57
C ASP A 81 -1.15 10.61 -5.49
N MET A 82 -2.10 10.56 -6.41
CA MET A 82 -3.20 9.60 -6.41
C MET A 82 -3.79 9.46 -7.82
N ASP A 83 -4.04 8.23 -8.24
CA ASP A 83 -4.93 7.92 -9.37
C ASP A 83 -6.34 7.63 -8.82
N PRO A 84 -7.32 8.54 -8.97
CA PRO A 84 -8.62 8.40 -8.32
C PRO A 84 -9.44 7.21 -8.84
N GLU A 85 -9.39 6.93 -10.15
CA GLU A 85 -10.11 5.80 -10.73
C GLU A 85 -9.50 4.49 -10.25
N LYS A 86 -8.16 4.39 -10.33
CA LYS A 86 -7.47 3.19 -9.88
C LYS A 86 -7.61 2.97 -8.38
N PHE A 87 -7.67 4.03 -7.59
CA PHE A 87 -7.94 3.94 -6.16
C PHE A 87 -9.27 3.27 -5.88
N TRP A 88 -10.36 3.76 -6.48
CA TRP A 88 -11.68 3.18 -6.27
C TRP A 88 -11.77 1.75 -6.78
N ASP A 89 -11.14 1.44 -7.92
CA ASP A 89 -11.06 0.09 -8.45
C ASP A 89 -10.35 -0.86 -7.47
N CYS A 90 -9.20 -0.46 -6.93
CA CYS A 90 -8.46 -1.27 -5.97
C CYS A 90 -9.23 -1.44 -4.65
N ILE A 91 -9.86 -0.37 -4.14
CA ILE A 91 -10.72 -0.44 -2.95
C ILE A 91 -11.89 -1.41 -3.20
N TYR A 92 -12.53 -1.34 -4.38
CA TYR A 92 -13.61 -2.24 -4.75
C TYR A 92 -13.16 -3.71 -4.80
N VAL A 93 -12.05 -4.00 -5.48
CA VAL A 93 -11.48 -5.36 -5.58
C VAL A 93 -11.10 -5.88 -4.20
N TRP A 94 -10.47 -5.05 -3.38
CA TRP A 94 -10.08 -5.36 -2.02
C TRP A 94 -11.31 -5.73 -1.16
N PHE A 95 -12.35 -4.90 -1.17
CA PHE A 95 -13.61 -5.19 -0.46
C PHE A 95 -14.30 -6.44 -1.00
N ARG A 96 -14.29 -6.71 -2.31
CA ARG A 96 -14.92 -7.92 -2.86
C ARG A 96 -14.17 -9.20 -2.53
N SER A 97 -12.84 -9.15 -2.47
CA SER A 97 -12.02 -10.32 -2.14
C SER A 97 -12.05 -10.70 -0.67
N ARG A 98 -12.42 -9.75 0.22
CA ARG A 98 -12.39 -9.93 1.68
C ARG A 98 -13.71 -9.60 2.39
N GLY A 99 -14.70 -9.13 1.65
CA GLY A 99 -16.01 -8.79 2.16
C GLY A 99 -16.74 -10.06 2.60
N VAL A 100 -17.29 -10.02 3.81
CA VAL A 100 -18.22 -11.03 4.28
C VAL A 100 -19.56 -10.76 3.61
N ASP A 101 -20.13 -11.76 2.93
CA ASP A 101 -21.49 -11.66 2.42
C ASP A 101 -22.47 -11.84 3.59
N TYR A 102 -22.91 -10.71 4.15
CA TYR A 102 -23.89 -10.67 5.25
C TYR A 102 -25.27 -11.20 4.87
N THR A 103 -25.52 -11.57 3.60
CA THR A 103 -26.78 -12.18 3.18
C THR A 103 -26.84 -13.69 3.40
N THR A 104 -25.78 -14.31 3.94
CA THR A 104 -25.81 -15.72 4.36
C THR A 104 -26.49 -15.80 5.74
N PRO A 105 -27.71 -16.34 5.88
CA PRO A 105 -28.35 -16.44 7.18
C PRO A 105 -27.64 -17.52 8.01
N GLY A 106 -27.02 -17.15 9.14
CA GLY A 106 -26.61 -18.10 10.18
C GLY A 106 -25.12 -18.21 10.51
N GLN A 107 -24.39 -17.10 10.65
CA GLN A 107 -23.21 -17.07 11.54
C GLN A 107 -23.54 -16.36 12.85
#